data_AF-A0A1X3D0E2-F1
#
_entry.id   AF-A0A1X3D0E2-F1
#
_cell.length_a   1.000
_cell.length_b   1.000
_cell.length_c   1.000
_cell.angle_alpha   90.00
_cell.angle_beta   90.00
_cell.angle_gamma   90.00
#
_symmetry.space_group_name_H-M   'P 1'
#
loop_
_entity.id
_entity.type
_entity.pdbx_description
1 polymer ?
#
loop_
_entity_poly.entity_id
_entity_poly.type
_entity_poly.pdbx_seq_one_letter_code
_entity_poly.pdbx_strand_id
1 'polypeptide(L)'
;MFPLPIQLTELVRLLQERGYIFAADPQPITEVLRQTEGSAEEKLVRRAEMIDSDQKLHDTLLRVRNTAGWALTAATLIWLLIGFSGTFGLMQQSGLNFFFVLAGVLGLHTLMLIVWLVSLFLLRKNTGFFINPALWIRGKDPVNQAVLRLYTDAFNHPSARWRIGETTHRLWLATLFGMLAAVVLLLMVRQYTFNWESTLLSDTTSINLVSLLAWLPAKLGFPVPDAEAVLGSRLNSNTETARQWGGLLIGSILCYGVLPRFAAWLTCKILSRKRINRLPLDKPYYQNIIQQWQKRVVDADTQSETVTTVAPKISLNEAPKWAVMLETEWPEAHWFKHVLGQEWLDKGTADSRDAVAALKNELQQQPAQLLIGVRAHNVPDRGVLRQIVGLAEAAQGGAVIQLLAASDVSDRLDDYLSQWHNALNERNLPWLNPPRVSQQSRQKPMPV
;
A
#
# COMPACT_ATOMS: atom_id res chain seq x y z
N MET A 1 7.32 3.35 -0.86
CA MET A 1 6.18 3.12 0.05
C MET A 1 5.96 1.61 0.11
N PHE A 2 5.49 1.05 1.23
CA PHE A 2 5.14 -0.37 1.26
C PHE A 2 4.10 -0.67 0.17
N PRO A 3 4.09 -1.86 -0.43
CA PRO A 3 2.98 -2.32 -1.25
C PRO A 3 1.66 -2.14 -0.50
N LEU A 4 0.60 -1.77 -1.21
CA LEU A 4 -0.72 -1.51 -0.61
C LEU A 4 -1.23 -2.69 0.26
N PRO A 5 -1.05 -3.97 -0.15
CA PRO A 5 -1.44 -5.09 0.70
C PRO A 5 -0.68 -5.13 2.04
N ILE A 6 0.62 -4.85 2.03
CA ILE A 6 1.44 -4.78 3.25
C ILE A 6 1.01 -3.61 4.15
N GLN A 7 0.65 -2.47 3.55
CA GLN A 7 0.09 -1.32 4.30
C GLN A 7 -1.22 -1.68 4.98
N LEU A 8 -2.10 -2.40 4.29
CA LEU A 8 -3.36 -2.87 4.85
C LEU A 8 -3.10 -3.83 6.02
N THR A 9 -2.18 -4.78 5.89
CA THR A 9 -1.83 -5.71 6.97
C THR A 9 -1.26 -5.01 8.20
N GLU A 10 -0.40 -4.01 8.03
CA GLU A 10 0.09 -3.20 9.16
C GLU A 10 -0.98 -2.28 9.75
N LEU A 11 -1.89 -1.75 8.92
CA LEU A 11 -3.03 -0.96 9.40
C LEU A 11 -3.98 -1.80 10.27
N VAL A 12 -4.32 -3.01 9.80
CA VAL A 12 -5.13 -3.97 10.56
C VAL A 12 -4.45 -4.32 11.88
N ARG A 13 -3.13 -4.56 11.90
CA ARG A 13 -2.38 -4.78 13.15
C ARG A 13 -2.55 -3.60 14.11
N LEU A 14 -2.30 -2.38 13.64
CA LEU A 14 -2.39 -1.17 14.48
C LEU A 14 -3.79 -0.92 15.04
N LEU A 15 -4.83 -1.27 14.27
CA LEU A 15 -6.22 -1.17 14.69
C LEU A 15 -6.61 -2.28 15.68
N GLN A 16 -6.16 -3.52 15.44
CA GLN A 16 -6.45 -4.66 16.30
C GLN A 16 -5.77 -4.49 17.68
N GLU A 17 -4.53 -3.99 17.72
CA GLU A 17 -3.83 -3.63 18.97
C GLU A 17 -4.56 -2.53 19.79
N ARG A 18 -5.43 -1.75 19.15
CA ARG A 18 -6.24 -0.70 19.79
C ARG A 18 -7.67 -1.14 20.12
N GLY A 19 -8.01 -2.40 19.89
CA GLY A 19 -9.37 -2.92 20.11
C GLY A 19 -10.42 -2.39 19.14
N TYR A 20 -10.01 -2.01 17.92
CA TYR A 20 -10.93 -1.56 16.87
C TYR A 20 -11.88 -2.68 16.41
N ILE A 21 -13.13 -2.32 16.13
CA ILE A 21 -14.16 -3.25 15.64
C ILE A 21 -14.13 -3.24 14.10
N PHE A 22 -13.80 -4.37 13.50
CA PHE A 22 -13.74 -4.55 12.05
C PHE A 22 -15.08 -5.01 11.46
N ALA A 23 -15.21 -4.90 10.13
CA ALA A 23 -16.38 -5.39 9.40
C ALA A 23 -16.55 -6.92 9.50
N ALA A 24 -15.44 -7.66 9.43
CA ALA A 24 -15.40 -9.10 9.65
C ALA A 24 -14.54 -9.45 10.88
N ASP A 25 -14.95 -10.48 11.63
CA ASP A 25 -14.23 -10.92 12.84
C ASP A 25 -12.86 -11.53 12.49
N PRO A 26 -11.75 -10.98 13.02
CA PRO A 26 -10.43 -11.52 12.76
C PRO A 26 -10.21 -12.97 13.23
N GLN A 27 -10.93 -13.47 14.25
CA GLN A 27 -10.68 -14.81 14.81
C GLN A 27 -11.10 -15.95 13.85
N PRO A 28 -12.34 -16.03 13.35
CA PRO A 28 -12.74 -17.03 12.34
C PRO A 28 -11.87 -16.99 11.09
N ILE A 29 -11.51 -15.79 10.61
CA ILE A 29 -10.64 -15.62 9.45
C ILE A 29 -9.27 -16.25 9.71
N THR A 30 -8.72 -16.06 10.92
CA THR A 30 -7.43 -16.64 11.29
C THR A 30 -7.50 -18.17 11.28
N GLU A 31 -8.59 -18.74 11.78
CA GLU A 31 -8.80 -20.19 11.81
C GLU A 31 -8.98 -20.79 10.41
N VAL A 32 -9.78 -20.16 9.55
CA VAL A 32 -9.96 -20.59 8.14
C VAL A 32 -8.63 -20.60 7.40
N LEU A 33 -7.79 -19.57 7.59
CA LEU A 33 -6.48 -19.46 6.95
C LEU A 33 -5.42 -20.42 7.51
N ARG A 34 -5.70 -21.09 8.64
CA ARG A 34 -4.84 -22.17 9.15
C ARG A 34 -4.72 -23.29 8.12
N GLN A 35 -5.85 -23.69 7.55
CA GLN A 35 -5.95 -24.83 6.64
C GLN A 35 -5.55 -24.51 5.20
N THR A 36 -5.43 -23.22 4.84
CA THR A 36 -4.99 -22.78 3.51
C THR A 36 -3.48 -23.06 3.31
N GLU A 37 -3.06 -23.51 2.14
CA GLU A 37 -1.62 -23.62 1.81
C GLU A 37 -1.02 -22.25 1.46
N GLY A 38 0.27 -22.04 1.71
CA GLY A 38 0.98 -20.79 1.39
C GLY A 38 1.92 -20.32 2.49
N SER A 39 2.75 -19.32 2.17
CA SER A 39 3.66 -18.73 3.14
C SER A 39 2.91 -17.95 4.23
N ALA A 40 3.52 -17.84 5.42
CA ALA A 40 2.94 -17.06 6.52
C ALA A 40 2.65 -15.60 6.13
N GLU A 41 3.51 -15.00 5.30
CA GLU A 41 3.34 -13.62 4.84
C GLU A 41 2.10 -13.48 3.93
N GLU A 42 1.91 -14.39 2.97
CA GLU A 42 0.74 -14.41 2.09
C GLU A 42 -0.56 -14.62 2.88
N LYS A 43 -0.56 -15.54 3.85
CA LYS A 43 -1.71 -15.75 4.74
C LYS A 43 -2.04 -14.50 5.55
N LEU A 44 -1.05 -13.77 6.05
CA LEU A 44 -1.26 -12.52 6.79
C LEU A 44 -1.81 -11.39 5.91
N VAL A 45 -1.36 -11.32 4.66
CA VAL A 45 -1.91 -10.38 3.67
C VAL A 45 -3.37 -10.72 3.40
N ARG A 46 -3.68 -11.99 3.10
CA ARG A 46 -5.05 -12.45 2.85
C ARG A 46 -5.97 -12.26 4.05
N ARG A 47 -5.46 -12.49 5.26
CA ARG A 47 -6.16 -12.21 6.52
C ARG A 47 -6.59 -10.75 6.60
N ALA A 48 -5.71 -9.82 6.26
CA ALA A 48 -6.01 -8.40 6.31
C ALA A 48 -7.08 -8.00 5.28
N GLU A 49 -7.03 -8.58 4.08
CA GLU A 49 -8.06 -8.40 3.04
C GLU A 49 -9.43 -8.93 3.48
N MET A 50 -9.47 -10.10 4.10
CA MET A 50 -10.72 -10.69 4.60
C MET A 50 -11.30 -9.91 5.79
N ILE A 51 -10.46 -9.33 6.64
CA ILE A 51 -10.89 -8.50 7.77
C ILE A 51 -11.51 -7.18 7.26
N ASP A 52 -10.93 -6.61 6.21
CA ASP A 52 -11.45 -5.43 5.51
C ASP A 52 -12.48 -5.82 4.43
N SER A 53 -13.48 -6.62 4.82
CA SER A 53 -14.47 -7.18 3.89
C SER A 53 -15.32 -6.12 3.18
N ASP A 54 -15.47 -4.93 3.77
CA ASP A 54 -16.18 -3.78 3.20
C ASP A 54 -15.26 -2.80 2.44
N GLN A 55 -13.96 -3.11 2.33
CA GLN A 55 -12.91 -2.36 1.64
C GLN A 55 -12.67 -0.93 2.16
N LYS A 56 -13.26 -0.53 3.29
CA LYS A 56 -13.15 0.86 3.78
C LYS A 56 -11.72 1.22 4.18
N LEU A 57 -10.97 0.28 4.78
CA LEU A 57 -9.59 0.52 5.17
C LEU A 57 -8.68 0.63 3.94
N HIS A 58 -8.90 -0.24 2.95
CA HIS A 58 -8.24 -0.20 1.65
C HIS A 58 -8.49 1.13 0.93
N ASP A 59 -9.75 1.56 0.83
CA ASP A 59 -10.14 2.83 0.20
C ASP A 59 -9.55 4.03 0.92
N THR A 60 -9.49 3.99 2.25
CA THR A 60 -8.86 5.03 3.05
C THR A 60 -7.37 5.14 2.74
N LEU A 61 -6.66 4.01 2.64
CA LEU A 61 -5.24 3.98 2.26
C LEU A 61 -5.03 4.52 0.85
N LEU A 62 -5.86 4.12 -0.12
CA LEU A 62 -5.81 4.62 -1.49
C LEU A 62 -6.06 6.12 -1.56
N ARG A 63 -7.07 6.63 -0.84
CA ARG A 63 -7.37 8.05 -0.77
C ARG A 63 -6.17 8.85 -0.28
N VAL A 64 -5.59 8.45 0.86
CA VAL A 64 -4.41 9.12 1.43
C VAL A 64 -3.23 9.07 0.46
N ARG A 65 -2.99 7.93 -0.17
CA ARG A 65 -1.91 7.78 -1.17
C ARG A 65 -2.12 8.68 -2.39
N ASN A 66 -3.34 8.73 -2.90
CA ASN A 66 -3.70 9.54 -4.07
C ASN A 66 -3.62 11.03 -3.73
N THR A 67 -4.13 11.46 -2.57
CA THR A 67 -4.02 12.84 -2.10
C THR A 67 -2.55 13.26 -1.95
N ALA A 68 -1.71 12.42 -1.35
CA ALA A 68 -0.28 12.69 -1.25
C ALA A 68 0.40 12.77 -2.63
N GLY A 69 0.00 11.90 -3.57
CA GLY A 69 0.48 11.93 -4.95
C GLY A 69 0.13 13.23 -5.68
N TRP A 70 -1.14 13.66 -5.58
CA TRP A 70 -1.61 14.93 -6.14
C TRP A 70 -0.91 16.13 -5.50
N ALA A 71 -0.78 16.14 -4.18
CA ALA A 71 -0.08 17.21 -3.46
C ALA A 71 1.39 17.32 -3.93
N LEU A 72 2.08 16.19 -4.11
CA LEU A 72 3.45 16.20 -4.64
C LEU A 72 3.51 16.70 -6.10
N THR A 73 2.55 16.34 -6.93
CA THR A 73 2.46 16.85 -8.31
C THR A 73 2.21 18.36 -8.33
N ALA A 74 1.27 18.86 -7.54
CA ALA A 74 1.03 20.29 -7.38
C ALA A 74 2.28 21.02 -6.87
N ALA A 75 2.95 20.48 -5.85
CA ALA A 75 4.21 21.04 -5.34
C ALA A 75 5.29 21.07 -6.42
N THR A 76 5.39 20.03 -7.26
CA THR A 76 6.36 20.00 -8.37
C THR A 76 6.09 21.12 -9.38
N LEU A 77 4.83 21.35 -9.75
CA LEU A 77 4.44 22.43 -10.64
C LEU A 77 4.72 23.81 -10.02
N ILE A 78 4.38 23.99 -8.74
CA ILE A 78 4.66 25.24 -8.01
C ILE A 78 6.17 25.51 -7.98
N TRP A 79 7.00 24.51 -7.65
CA TRP A 79 8.46 24.67 -7.63
C TRP A 79 9.03 24.99 -9.02
N LEU A 80 8.48 24.39 -10.08
CA LEU A 80 8.83 24.73 -11.46
C LEU A 80 8.50 26.19 -11.77
N LEU A 81 7.30 26.65 -11.43
CA LEU A 81 6.88 28.04 -11.66
C LEU A 81 7.73 29.02 -10.83
N ILE A 82 8.07 28.69 -9.59
CA ILE A 82 8.96 29.50 -8.75
C ILE A 82 10.34 29.67 -9.43
N GLY A 83 10.92 28.57 -9.91
CA GLY A 83 12.22 28.62 -10.62
C GLY A 83 12.14 29.47 -11.90
N PHE A 84 11.07 29.29 -12.68
CA PHE A 84 10.82 30.05 -13.89
C PHE A 84 10.66 31.55 -13.59
N SER A 85 9.73 31.93 -12.71
CA SER A 85 9.44 33.32 -12.39
C SER A 85 10.63 34.03 -11.74
N GLY A 86 11.36 33.36 -10.86
CA GLY A 86 12.56 33.93 -10.23
C GLY A 86 13.65 34.25 -11.24
N THR A 87 13.93 33.33 -12.16
CA THR A 87 14.96 33.54 -13.20
C THR A 87 14.50 34.53 -14.26
N PHE A 88 13.22 34.48 -14.63
CA PHE A 88 12.63 35.44 -15.54
C PHE A 88 12.78 36.86 -14.99
N GLY A 89 12.43 37.08 -13.71
CA GLY A 89 12.58 38.38 -13.05
C GLY A 89 14.04 38.84 -12.95
N LEU A 90 14.96 37.92 -12.62
CA LEU A 90 16.39 38.22 -12.56
C LEU A 90 16.93 38.71 -13.91
N MET A 91 16.51 38.06 -15.00
CA MET A 91 16.96 38.38 -16.36
C MET A 91 16.24 39.59 -16.99
N GLN A 92 15.29 40.24 -16.31
CA GLN A 92 14.69 41.50 -16.77
C GLN A 92 15.56 42.73 -16.48
N GLN A 93 16.55 42.61 -15.60
CA GLN A 93 17.43 43.72 -15.24
C GLN A 93 18.38 44.09 -16.39
N SER A 94 18.58 45.38 -16.63
CA SER A 94 19.54 45.90 -17.60
C SER A 94 20.97 45.70 -17.10
N GLY A 95 21.86 45.17 -17.97
CA GLY A 95 23.26 44.91 -17.63
C GLY A 95 23.45 43.61 -16.84
N LEU A 96 23.08 42.47 -17.43
CA LEU A 96 23.20 41.17 -16.75
C LEU A 96 24.67 40.76 -16.59
N ASN A 97 25.08 40.63 -15.32
CA ASN A 97 26.35 39.98 -15.00
C ASN A 97 26.19 38.46 -15.10
N PHE A 98 26.98 37.81 -15.96
CA PHE A 98 26.95 36.36 -16.14
C PHE A 98 27.12 35.60 -14.82
N PHE A 99 28.07 36.01 -13.98
CA PHE A 99 28.37 35.31 -12.72
C PHE A 99 27.24 35.47 -11.70
N PHE A 100 26.52 36.60 -11.69
CA PHE A 100 25.34 36.74 -10.82
C PHE A 100 24.18 35.88 -11.28
N VAL A 101 23.92 35.79 -12.59
CA VAL A 101 22.90 34.87 -13.11
C VAL A 101 23.26 33.43 -12.80
N LEU A 102 24.51 33.04 -13.04
CA LEU A 102 25.00 31.69 -12.75
C LEU A 102 24.95 31.37 -11.25
N ALA A 103 25.38 32.28 -10.39
CA ALA A 103 25.32 32.11 -8.93
C ALA A 103 23.87 32.07 -8.41
N GLY A 104 22.97 32.88 -8.98
CA GLY A 104 21.54 32.86 -8.64
C GLY A 104 20.87 31.53 -9.01
N VAL A 105 21.21 30.97 -10.18
CA VAL A 105 20.64 29.71 -10.65
C VAL A 105 21.30 28.49 -9.99
N LEU A 106 22.62 28.47 -9.82
CA LEU A 106 23.35 27.28 -9.36
C LEU A 106 23.79 27.36 -7.89
N GLY A 107 24.00 28.53 -7.32
CA GLY A 107 24.63 28.69 -6.00
C GLY A 107 23.90 27.92 -4.90
N LEU A 108 22.61 28.20 -4.72
CA LEU A 108 21.78 27.49 -3.73
C LEU A 108 21.63 26.00 -4.06
N HIS A 109 21.55 25.66 -5.35
CA HIS A 109 21.43 24.27 -5.79
C HIS A 109 22.68 23.45 -5.46
N THR A 110 23.87 24.01 -5.65
CA THR A 110 25.15 23.37 -5.32
C THR A 110 25.30 23.26 -3.81
N LEU A 111 25.03 24.34 -3.06
CA LEU A 111 25.09 24.33 -1.60
C LEU A 111 24.19 23.24 -0.99
N MET A 112 22.93 23.19 -1.42
CA MET A 112 21.96 22.22 -0.91
C MET A 112 22.27 20.79 -1.35
N LEU A 113 23.01 20.60 -2.45
CA LEU A 113 23.50 19.29 -2.87
C LEU A 113 24.66 18.83 -1.97
N ILE A 114 25.59 19.73 -1.63
CA ILE A 114 26.68 19.46 -0.70
C ILE A 114 26.13 19.13 0.68
N VAL A 115 25.17 19.90 1.20
CA VAL A 115 24.49 19.62 2.48
C VAL A 115 23.87 18.21 2.46
N TRP A 116 23.20 17.84 1.37
CA TRP A 116 22.65 16.50 1.22
C TRP A 116 23.74 15.42 1.18
N LEU A 117 24.84 15.62 0.44
CA LEU A 117 25.96 14.67 0.41
C LEU A 117 26.58 14.48 1.80
N VAL A 118 26.85 15.58 2.51
CA VAL A 118 27.37 15.56 3.89
C VAL A 118 26.40 14.83 4.83
N SER A 119 25.08 15.04 4.67
CA SER A 119 24.06 14.33 5.45
C SER A 119 24.13 12.82 5.30
N LEU A 120 24.54 12.29 4.14
CA LEU A 120 24.67 10.86 3.92
C LEU A 120 25.78 10.22 4.76
N PHE A 121 26.83 10.98 5.10
CA PHE A 121 27.98 10.50 5.88
C PHE A 121 27.79 10.74 7.39
N LEU A 122 27.22 11.88 7.78
CA LEU A 122 27.11 12.27 9.19
C LEU A 122 25.85 11.75 9.89
N LEU A 123 24.73 11.62 9.17
CA LEU A 123 23.43 11.31 9.76
C LEU A 123 23.05 9.85 9.51
N ARG A 124 23.62 8.96 10.33
CA ARG A 124 23.31 7.51 10.28
C ARG A 124 21.90 7.19 10.79
N LYS A 125 21.33 8.07 11.61
CA LYS A 125 19.92 8.05 12.05
C LYS A 125 19.19 9.21 11.38
N ASN A 126 17.94 8.97 11.00
CA ASN A 126 17.04 10.01 10.49
C ASN A 126 16.85 11.02 11.65
N THR A 127 17.61 12.11 11.68
CA THR A 127 17.31 13.25 12.54
C THR A 127 15.98 13.78 12.04
N GLY A 128 14.92 13.52 12.81
CA GLY A 128 13.55 13.80 12.42
C GLY A 128 13.44 15.20 11.83
N PHE A 129 12.86 15.29 10.63
CA PHE A 129 12.41 16.56 10.10
C PHE A 129 11.45 17.18 11.13
N PHE A 130 11.61 18.48 11.43
CA PHE A 130 10.92 19.20 12.52
C PHE A 130 9.38 19.25 12.42
N ILE A 131 8.79 18.61 11.41
CA ILE A 131 7.34 18.56 11.21
C ILE A 131 6.89 17.16 11.58
N ASN A 132 6.43 16.99 12.82
CA ASN A 132 5.68 15.80 13.19
C ASN A 132 4.26 15.95 12.60
N PRO A 133 3.88 15.20 11.55
CA PRO A 133 2.55 15.31 10.96
C PRO A 133 1.43 14.99 11.97
N ALA A 134 1.75 14.34 13.08
CA ALA A 134 0.81 14.10 14.17
C ALA A 134 0.30 15.39 14.85
N LEU A 135 1.02 16.51 14.72
CA LEU A 135 0.56 17.79 15.24
C LEU A 135 -0.61 18.37 14.42
N TRP A 136 -0.75 17.98 13.14
CA TRP A 136 -1.79 18.52 12.25
C TRP A 136 -2.97 17.57 12.07
N ILE A 137 -2.79 16.27 12.28
CA ILE A 137 -3.86 15.27 12.15
C ILE A 137 -4.34 14.88 13.56
N ARG A 138 -5.02 15.80 14.24
CA ARG A 138 -5.69 15.54 15.52
C ARG A 138 -7.16 15.13 15.28
N GLY A 139 -7.36 14.13 14.43
CA GLY A 139 -8.67 13.52 14.21
C GLY A 139 -9.03 12.58 15.35
N LYS A 140 -10.29 12.60 15.81
CA LYS A 140 -10.80 11.65 16.83
C LYS A 140 -11.02 10.23 16.29
N ASP A 141 -11.02 10.06 14.97
CA ASP A 141 -11.26 8.78 14.31
C ASP A 141 -10.07 7.81 14.50
N PRO A 142 -10.28 6.61 15.09
CA PRO A 142 -9.24 5.62 15.30
C PRO A 142 -8.54 5.17 14.02
N VAL A 143 -9.25 5.13 12.88
CA VAL A 143 -8.69 4.73 11.57
C VAL A 143 -7.66 5.76 11.10
N ASN A 144 -8.04 7.03 11.08
CA ASN A 144 -7.14 8.12 10.69
C ASN A 144 -5.89 8.21 11.61
N GLN A 145 -6.05 7.96 12.91
CA GLN A 145 -4.90 7.91 13.83
C GLN A 145 -3.99 6.71 13.57
N ALA A 146 -4.55 5.56 13.20
CA ALA A 146 -3.76 4.37 12.85
C ALA A 146 -3.01 4.59 11.53
N VAL A 147 -3.66 5.20 10.53
CA VAL A 147 -3.01 5.60 9.27
C VAL A 147 -1.89 6.60 9.53
N LEU A 148 -2.11 7.65 10.33
CA LEU A 148 -1.06 8.59 10.70
C LEU A 148 0.15 7.88 11.34
N ARG A 149 -0.11 6.95 12.27
CA ARG A 149 0.95 6.16 12.92
C ARG A 149 1.69 5.28 11.93
N LEU A 150 0.98 4.60 11.03
CA LEU A 150 1.57 3.79 9.96
C LEU A 150 2.57 4.61 9.12
N TYR A 151 2.17 5.82 8.71
CA TYR A 151 3.04 6.68 7.92
C TYR A 151 4.20 7.24 8.74
N THR A 152 3.96 7.63 9.99
CA THR A 152 5.00 8.12 10.91
C THR A 152 6.07 7.05 11.15
N ASP A 153 5.67 5.81 11.42
CA ASP A 153 6.58 4.68 11.58
C ASP A 153 7.37 4.42 10.28
N ALA A 154 6.71 4.55 9.12
CA ALA A 154 7.36 4.43 7.82
C ALA A 154 8.39 5.55 7.55
N PHE A 155 8.20 6.75 8.09
CA PHE A 155 9.14 7.89 8.01
C PHE A 155 10.32 7.75 9.00
N ASN A 156 10.10 7.12 10.14
CA ASN A 156 11.15 6.85 11.13
C ASN A 156 12.07 5.70 10.71
N HIS A 157 11.64 4.84 9.80
CA HIS A 157 12.46 3.74 9.30
C HIS A 157 13.72 4.27 8.58
N PRO A 158 14.92 3.66 8.77
CA PRO A 158 16.17 4.13 8.15
C PRO A 158 16.16 4.21 6.62
N SER A 159 15.27 3.47 5.96
CA SER A 159 15.08 3.55 4.50
C SER A 159 14.35 4.82 4.04
N ALA A 160 13.68 5.54 4.95
CA ALA A 160 12.88 6.72 4.61
C ALA A 160 13.74 7.85 4.03
N ARG A 161 15.01 7.95 4.44
CA ARG A 161 15.97 8.94 3.91
C ARG A 161 16.05 8.96 2.38
N TRP A 162 15.97 7.79 1.74
CA TRP A 162 16.02 7.69 0.28
C TRP A 162 14.73 8.18 -0.38
N ARG A 163 13.59 8.00 0.28
CA ARG A 163 12.30 8.53 -0.19
C ARG A 163 12.24 10.04 -0.03
N ILE A 164 12.71 10.54 1.11
CA ILE A 164 12.84 11.99 1.36
C ILE A 164 13.77 12.59 0.30
N GLY A 165 14.94 11.98 0.08
CA GLY A 165 15.86 12.38 -0.99
C GLY A 165 15.20 12.37 -2.38
N GLU A 166 14.48 11.32 -2.75
CA GLU A 166 13.73 11.24 -4.00
C GLU A 166 12.76 12.42 -4.17
N THR A 167 11.96 12.72 -3.14
CA THR A 167 11.03 13.85 -3.15
C THR A 167 11.75 15.19 -3.23
N THR A 168 12.77 15.42 -2.39
CA THR A 168 13.53 16.67 -2.35
C THR A 168 14.25 16.93 -3.66
N HIS A 169 14.95 15.94 -4.22
CA HIS A 169 15.64 16.10 -5.50
C HIS A 169 14.68 16.30 -6.67
N ARG A 170 13.49 15.69 -6.64
CA ARG A 170 12.44 15.96 -7.63
C ARG A 170 12.03 17.43 -7.63
N LEU A 171 11.83 18.04 -6.46
CA LEU A 171 11.47 19.46 -6.35
C LEU A 171 12.62 20.39 -6.77
N TRP A 172 13.87 20.04 -6.41
CA TRP A 172 15.06 20.78 -6.87
C TRP A 172 15.29 20.67 -8.38
N LEU A 173 14.94 19.54 -9.00
CA LEU A 173 14.98 19.40 -10.46
C LEU A 173 13.88 20.22 -11.13
N ALA A 174 12.67 20.22 -10.56
CA ALA A 174 11.56 21.02 -11.08
C ALA A 174 11.90 22.52 -11.12
N THR A 175 12.49 23.05 -10.04
CA THR A 175 13.02 24.42 -10.00
C THR A 175 14.07 24.63 -11.09
N LEU A 176 15.09 23.77 -11.21
CA LEU A 176 16.12 23.91 -12.26
C LEU A 176 15.53 23.89 -13.67
N PHE A 177 14.55 23.04 -13.94
CA PHE A 177 13.88 23.01 -15.25
C PHE A 177 13.06 24.29 -15.50
N GLY A 178 12.42 24.84 -14.48
CA GLY A 178 11.77 26.15 -14.56
C GLY A 178 12.76 27.26 -14.87
N MET A 179 13.89 27.32 -14.14
CA MET A 179 14.97 28.29 -14.38
C MET A 179 15.54 28.15 -15.79
N LEU A 180 15.84 26.92 -16.22
CA LEU A 180 16.34 26.62 -17.56
C LEU A 180 15.36 27.05 -18.65
N ALA A 181 14.07 26.77 -18.48
CA ALA A 181 13.03 27.18 -19.42
C ALA A 181 12.95 28.71 -19.54
N ALA A 182 13.07 29.45 -18.43
CA ALA A 182 13.12 30.91 -18.44
C ALA A 182 14.36 31.43 -19.19
N VAL A 183 15.54 30.87 -18.91
CA VAL A 183 16.80 31.24 -19.61
C VAL A 183 16.67 31.00 -21.10
N VAL A 184 16.23 29.81 -21.52
CA VAL A 184 16.08 29.46 -22.94
C VAL A 184 15.08 30.39 -23.62
N LEU A 185 13.90 30.59 -23.02
CA LEU A 185 12.87 31.48 -23.56
C LEU A 185 13.41 32.91 -23.77
N LEU A 186 14.07 33.46 -22.76
CA LEU A 186 14.57 34.83 -22.80
C LEU A 186 15.72 34.99 -23.80
N LEU A 187 16.65 34.03 -23.88
CA LEU A 187 17.73 34.04 -24.87
C LEU A 187 17.22 33.84 -26.31
N MET A 188 16.06 33.21 -26.50
CA MET A 188 15.42 33.09 -27.82
C MET A 188 14.73 34.38 -28.25
N VAL A 189 14.08 35.09 -27.33
CA VAL A 189 13.22 36.24 -27.64
C VAL A 189 13.98 37.58 -27.56
N ARG A 190 15.06 37.64 -26.79
CA ARG A 190 15.83 38.86 -26.56
C ARG A 190 17.31 38.64 -26.78
N GLN A 191 17.95 39.67 -27.34
CA GLN A 191 19.41 39.74 -27.39
C GLN A 191 19.93 40.17 -26.02
N TYR A 192 20.70 39.30 -25.39
CA TYR A 192 21.37 39.58 -24.12
C TYR A 192 22.86 39.75 -24.34
N THR A 193 23.41 40.83 -23.80
CA THR A 193 24.85 41.01 -23.68
C THR A 193 25.23 40.68 -22.24
N PHE A 194 25.93 39.56 -22.08
CA PHE A 194 26.45 39.18 -20.77
C PHE A 194 27.70 39.98 -20.49
N ASN A 195 27.64 40.81 -19.46
CA ASN A 195 28.81 41.49 -18.95
C ASN A 195 29.39 40.64 -17.81
N TRP A 196 30.68 40.77 -17.54
CA TRP A 196 31.29 40.07 -16.40
C TRP A 196 32.19 40.99 -15.57
N GLU A 197 32.12 42.30 -15.79
CA GLU A 197 32.95 43.29 -15.11
C GLU A 197 32.98 43.05 -13.60
N SER A 198 34.20 42.86 -13.10
CA SER A 198 34.48 42.69 -11.69
C SER A 198 35.48 43.74 -11.27
N THR A 199 35.18 44.44 -10.18
CA THR A 199 36.10 45.40 -9.56
C THR A 199 37.26 44.69 -8.84
N LEU A 200 37.12 43.40 -8.53
CA LEU A 200 38.05 42.65 -7.68
C LEU A 200 38.84 41.57 -8.43
N LEU A 201 38.32 41.04 -9.55
CA LEU A 201 38.97 39.95 -10.27
C LEU A 201 39.89 40.49 -11.38
N SER A 202 41.12 39.95 -11.43
CA SER A 202 42.03 40.19 -12.55
C SER A 202 41.58 39.43 -13.80
N ASP A 203 42.01 39.89 -14.98
CA ASP A 203 41.68 39.24 -16.27
C ASP A 203 42.09 37.77 -16.31
N THR A 204 43.30 37.46 -15.83
CA THR A 204 43.80 36.08 -15.76
C THR A 204 42.93 35.19 -14.88
N THR A 205 42.42 35.72 -13.76
CA THR A 205 41.52 34.98 -12.86
C THR A 205 40.19 34.69 -13.54
N SER A 206 39.63 35.67 -14.28
CA SER A 206 38.37 35.50 -15.00
C SER A 206 38.48 34.49 -16.14
N ILE A 207 39.55 34.53 -16.94
CA ILE A 207 39.81 33.53 -17.99
C ILE A 207 39.86 32.13 -17.37
N ASN A 208 40.60 31.97 -16.26
CA ASN A 208 40.71 30.68 -15.58
C ASN A 208 39.34 30.18 -15.06
N LEU A 209 38.54 31.05 -14.44
CA LEU A 209 37.20 30.69 -13.94
C LEU A 209 36.26 30.28 -15.08
N VAL A 210 36.24 31.03 -16.18
CA VAL A 210 35.42 30.71 -17.35
C VAL A 210 35.90 29.39 -17.99
N SER A 211 37.21 29.17 -18.10
CA SER A 211 37.75 27.93 -18.66
C SER A 211 37.38 26.69 -17.81
N LEU A 212 37.40 26.82 -16.48
CA LEU A 212 36.97 25.78 -15.56
C LEU A 212 35.47 25.48 -15.72
N LEU A 213 34.64 26.52 -15.78
CA LEU A 213 33.20 26.36 -16.00
C LEU A 213 32.90 25.76 -17.38
N ALA A 214 33.64 26.16 -18.41
CA ALA A 214 33.46 25.71 -19.79
C ALA A 214 33.90 24.26 -20.02
N TRP A 215 34.74 23.67 -19.17
CA TRP A 215 35.33 22.35 -19.39
C TRP A 215 34.31 21.25 -19.71
N LEU A 216 33.23 21.11 -18.92
CA LEU A 216 32.21 20.07 -19.16
C LEU A 216 31.23 20.47 -20.28
N PRO A 217 30.67 21.70 -20.32
CA PRO A 217 29.83 22.17 -21.43
C PRO A 217 30.51 22.05 -22.79
N ALA A 218 31.78 22.45 -22.92
CA ALA A 218 32.52 22.38 -24.18
C ALA A 218 32.64 20.94 -24.70
N LYS A 219 32.89 19.97 -23.80
CA LYS A 219 32.94 18.54 -24.15
C LYS A 219 31.60 17.98 -24.62
N LEU A 220 30.49 18.58 -24.19
CA LEU A 220 29.15 18.22 -24.65
C LEU A 220 28.73 19.00 -25.91
N GLY A 221 29.61 19.84 -26.48
CA GLY A 221 29.36 20.58 -27.72
C GLY A 221 28.61 21.90 -27.55
N PHE A 222 28.49 22.43 -26.32
CA PHE A 222 27.95 23.78 -26.13
C PHE A 222 28.95 24.83 -26.62
N PRO A 223 28.49 25.92 -27.29
CA PRO A 223 29.38 27.02 -27.61
C PRO A 223 29.80 27.70 -26.32
N VAL A 224 31.09 27.91 -26.14
CA VAL A 224 31.69 28.52 -24.95
C VAL A 224 32.66 29.64 -25.37
N PRO A 225 32.81 30.70 -24.58
CA PRO A 225 33.74 31.78 -24.88
C PRO A 225 35.19 31.32 -24.67
N ASP A 226 36.07 31.64 -25.61
CA ASP A 226 37.52 31.47 -25.49
C ASP A 226 38.17 32.66 -24.76
N ALA A 227 39.49 32.60 -24.54
CA ALA A 227 40.19 33.64 -23.77
C ALA A 227 40.08 35.03 -24.43
N GLU A 228 40.07 35.10 -25.76
CA GLU A 228 39.91 36.35 -26.50
C GLU A 228 38.49 36.90 -26.38
N ALA A 229 37.46 36.05 -26.47
CA ALA A 229 36.07 36.43 -26.27
C ALA A 229 35.79 36.88 -24.83
N VAL A 230 36.46 36.29 -23.83
CA VAL A 230 36.39 36.73 -22.44
C VAL A 230 36.96 38.14 -22.31
N LEU A 231 38.16 38.41 -22.84
CA LEU A 231 38.79 39.73 -22.77
C LEU A 231 38.03 40.79 -23.59
N GLY A 232 37.56 40.42 -24.78
CA GLY A 232 36.87 41.31 -25.72
C GLY A 232 35.48 41.76 -25.29
N SER A 233 34.80 41.00 -24.44
CA SER A 233 33.46 41.36 -23.95
C SER A 233 33.45 42.57 -22.99
N ARG A 234 34.62 43.13 -22.64
CA ARG A 234 34.73 44.45 -21.96
C ARG A 234 34.53 45.64 -22.90
N LEU A 235 34.78 45.46 -24.20
CA LEU A 235 34.97 46.58 -25.13
C LEU A 235 33.92 46.64 -26.23
N ASN A 236 33.35 45.51 -26.68
CA ASN A 236 32.30 45.50 -27.71
C ASN A 236 31.32 44.34 -27.53
N SER A 237 30.02 44.64 -27.61
CA SER A 237 28.94 43.65 -27.58
C SER A 237 28.66 43.08 -28.98
N ASN A 238 29.37 42.02 -29.37
CA ASN A 238 29.10 41.29 -30.61
C ASN A 238 28.10 40.14 -30.38
N THR A 239 27.25 39.87 -31.37
CA THR A 239 26.19 38.83 -31.31
C THR A 239 26.73 37.41 -31.20
N GLU A 240 27.90 37.14 -31.78
CA GLU A 240 28.58 35.84 -31.70
C GLU A 240 29.07 35.54 -30.27
N THR A 241 29.66 36.54 -29.62
CA THR A 241 30.07 36.46 -28.21
C THR A 241 28.85 36.22 -27.30
N ALA A 242 27.73 36.91 -27.55
CA ALA A 242 26.48 36.68 -26.81
C ALA A 242 25.97 35.22 -26.91
N ARG A 243 26.09 34.60 -28.09
CA ARG A 243 25.73 33.19 -28.30
C ARG A 243 26.61 32.23 -27.50
N GLN A 244 27.93 32.49 -27.43
CA GLN A 244 28.86 31.70 -26.63
C GLN A 244 28.55 31.80 -25.13
N TRP A 245 28.26 32.99 -24.62
CA TRP A 245 27.88 33.16 -23.21
C TRP A 245 26.53 32.52 -22.87
N GLY A 246 25.54 32.62 -23.77
CA GLY A 246 24.26 31.92 -23.63
C GLY A 246 24.43 30.39 -23.64
N GLY A 247 25.28 29.88 -24.53
CA GLY A 247 25.63 28.46 -24.59
C GLY A 247 26.33 27.97 -23.33
N LEU A 248 27.31 28.73 -22.82
CA LEU A 248 27.98 28.43 -21.56
C LEU A 248 26.99 28.44 -20.38
N LEU A 249 26.05 29.38 -20.34
CA LEU A 249 25.03 29.45 -19.28
C LEU A 249 24.13 28.20 -19.29
N ILE A 250 23.53 27.89 -20.43
CA ILE A 250 22.65 26.72 -20.59
C ILE A 250 23.43 25.43 -20.29
N GLY A 251 24.63 25.30 -20.87
CA GLY A 251 25.51 24.16 -20.66
C GLY A 251 25.88 23.99 -19.19
N SER A 252 26.18 25.08 -18.47
CA SER A 252 26.50 25.04 -17.04
C SER A 252 25.31 24.61 -16.19
N ILE A 253 24.09 25.10 -16.49
CA ILE A 253 22.86 24.71 -15.78
C ILE A 253 22.62 23.20 -15.94
N LEU A 254 22.77 22.68 -17.16
CA LEU A 254 22.61 21.26 -17.44
C LEU A 254 23.70 20.42 -16.75
N CYS A 255 24.96 20.81 -16.93
CA CYS A 255 26.12 20.04 -16.49
C CYS A 255 26.29 20.01 -14.97
N TYR A 256 26.17 21.17 -14.33
CA TYR A 256 26.49 21.35 -12.91
C TYR A 256 25.25 21.47 -12.02
N GLY A 257 24.07 21.70 -12.60
CA GLY A 257 22.79 21.71 -11.89
C GLY A 257 22.00 20.42 -12.12
N VAL A 258 21.51 20.23 -13.34
CA VAL A 258 20.53 19.18 -13.68
C VAL A 258 21.14 17.79 -13.57
N LEU A 259 22.27 17.52 -14.23
CA LEU A 259 22.91 16.20 -14.22
C LEU A 259 23.20 15.67 -12.80
N PRO A 260 23.91 16.38 -11.91
CA PRO A 260 24.20 15.86 -10.59
C PRO A 260 22.93 15.68 -9.74
N ARG A 261 21.94 16.59 -9.85
CA ARG A 261 20.65 16.45 -9.16
C ARG A 261 19.85 15.26 -9.68
N PHE A 262 19.88 15.01 -10.98
CA PHE A 262 19.23 13.87 -11.61
C PHE A 262 19.88 12.55 -11.18
N ALA A 263 21.21 12.50 -11.14
CA ALA A 263 21.94 11.33 -10.63
C ALA A 263 21.60 11.04 -9.16
N ALA A 264 21.54 12.08 -8.31
CA ALA A 264 21.14 11.95 -6.91
C ALA A 264 19.68 11.48 -6.77
N TRP A 265 18.76 12.04 -7.56
CA TRP A 265 17.36 11.60 -7.62
C TRP A 265 17.23 10.14 -8.04
N LEU A 266 17.92 9.74 -9.12
CA LEU A 266 17.88 8.38 -9.64
C LEU A 266 18.44 7.39 -8.64
N THR A 267 19.55 7.74 -7.98
CA THR A 267 20.15 6.93 -6.91
C THR A 267 19.16 6.75 -5.76
N CYS A 268 18.54 7.83 -5.29
CA CYS A 268 17.50 7.79 -4.26
C CYS A 268 16.33 6.89 -4.67
N LYS A 269 15.85 7.02 -5.91
CA LYS A 269 14.74 6.23 -6.46
C LYS A 269 15.08 4.73 -6.58
N ILE A 270 16.30 4.39 -6.99
CA ILE A 270 16.75 2.99 -7.06
C ILE A 270 16.87 2.40 -5.65
N LEU A 271 17.49 3.13 -4.71
CA LEU A 271 17.68 2.66 -3.34
C LEU A 271 16.36 2.62 -2.55
N SER A 272 15.40 3.48 -2.87
CA SER A 272 14.05 3.46 -2.28
C SER A 272 13.24 2.23 -2.74
N ARG A 273 13.43 1.79 -3.99
CA ARG A 273 12.80 0.59 -4.57
C ARG A 273 13.46 -0.72 -4.14
N LYS A 274 14.79 -0.77 -4.03
CA LYS A 274 15.51 -2.00 -3.61
C LYS A 274 15.21 -2.39 -2.16
N ARG A 275 14.67 -1.48 -1.35
CA ARG A 275 14.22 -1.74 0.02
C ARG A 275 12.69 -1.84 0.09
N ILE A 276 12.09 -2.69 -0.73
CA ILE A 276 10.72 -3.14 -0.50
C ILE A 276 10.74 -3.90 0.82
N ASN A 277 10.15 -3.28 1.83
CA ASN A 277 10.06 -3.86 3.15
C ASN A 277 8.97 -4.93 3.11
N ARG A 278 9.36 -6.17 3.42
CA ARG A 278 8.46 -7.27 3.77
C ARG A 278 7.75 -6.96 5.08
N LEU A 279 6.71 -7.73 5.40
CA LEU A 279 6.10 -7.69 6.73
C LEU A 279 7.16 -8.02 7.80
N PRO A 280 7.25 -7.24 8.90
CA PRO A 280 8.18 -7.53 10.00
C PRO A 280 7.62 -8.68 10.83
N LEU A 281 7.75 -9.90 10.31
CA LEU A 281 7.20 -11.12 10.89
C LEU A 281 7.76 -11.41 12.30
N ASP A 282 8.88 -10.79 12.68
CA ASP A 282 9.51 -10.87 14.00
C ASP A 282 8.69 -10.20 15.12
N LYS A 283 7.72 -9.33 14.80
CA LYS A 283 6.87 -8.70 15.83
C LYS A 283 6.02 -9.75 16.58
N PRO A 284 5.84 -9.61 17.90
CA PRO A 284 5.03 -10.53 18.71
C PRO A 284 3.61 -10.76 18.17
N TYR A 285 2.99 -9.69 17.65
CA TYR A 285 1.67 -9.78 17.02
C TYR A 285 1.60 -10.81 15.90
N TYR A 286 2.56 -10.78 14.96
CA TYR A 286 2.57 -11.71 13.84
C TYR A 286 3.00 -13.11 14.27
N GLN A 287 3.98 -13.22 15.17
CA GLN A 287 4.42 -14.50 15.73
C GLN A 287 3.28 -15.26 16.41
N ASN A 288 2.42 -14.57 17.18
CA ASN A 288 1.27 -15.20 17.83
C ASN A 288 0.30 -15.82 16.82
N ILE A 289 0.03 -15.13 15.71
CA ILE A 289 -0.84 -15.65 14.63
C ILE A 289 -0.17 -16.82 13.91
N ILE A 290 1.12 -16.71 13.61
CA ILE A 290 1.87 -17.77 12.93
C ILE A 290 1.92 -19.04 13.79
N GLN A 291 2.11 -18.90 15.10
CA GLN A 291 2.08 -20.03 16.04
C GLN A 291 0.72 -20.70 16.09
N GLN A 292 -0.39 -19.94 16.03
CA GLN A 292 -1.74 -20.52 15.92
C GLN A 292 -1.90 -21.37 14.65
N TRP A 293 -1.28 -20.95 13.54
CA TRP A 293 -1.30 -21.75 12.31
C TRP A 293 -0.41 -23.00 12.36
N GLN A 294 0.65 -22.98 13.17
CA GLN A 294 1.59 -24.09 13.32
C GLN A 294 1.13 -25.12 14.36
N LYS A 295 0.31 -24.74 15.33
CA LYS A 295 -0.24 -25.66 16.34
C LYS A 295 -1.17 -26.66 15.66
N ARG A 296 -0.65 -27.85 15.39
CA ARG A 296 -1.42 -29.04 15.03
C ARG A 296 -1.99 -29.60 16.34
N VAL A 297 -3.28 -29.42 16.58
CA VAL A 297 -3.96 -30.14 17.67
C VAL A 297 -4.02 -31.60 17.23
N VAL A 298 -3.06 -32.40 17.69
CA VAL A 298 -3.13 -33.86 17.63
C VAL A 298 -3.89 -34.24 18.89
N ASP A 299 -5.19 -34.38 18.78
CA ASP A 299 -5.96 -34.99 19.86
C ASP A 299 -5.65 -36.49 19.88
N ALA A 300 -5.08 -36.94 20.98
CA ALA A 300 -4.70 -38.32 21.20
C ALA A 300 -5.75 -38.93 22.14
N ASP A 301 -6.93 -39.23 21.60
CA ASP A 301 -7.86 -40.15 22.26
C ASP A 301 -8.23 -41.31 21.33
N THR A 302 -7.55 -42.41 21.59
CA THR A 302 -7.81 -43.76 21.09
C THR A 302 -9.11 -44.29 21.67
N GLN A 303 -10.18 -44.25 20.88
CA GLN A 303 -11.16 -45.31 20.64
C GLN A 303 -12.48 -44.67 20.19
N SER A 304 -12.74 -44.72 18.89
CA SER A 304 -14.10 -44.59 18.35
C SER A 304 -14.19 -45.49 17.14
N GLU A 305 -15.30 -46.25 17.09
CA GLU A 305 -15.63 -47.19 16.04
C GLU A 305 -15.38 -46.58 14.66
N THR A 306 -14.87 -47.42 13.76
CA THR A 306 -14.47 -47.10 12.40
C THR A 306 -15.63 -46.48 11.61
N VAL A 307 -15.81 -45.17 11.75
CA VAL A 307 -16.52 -44.36 10.78
C VAL A 307 -15.47 -43.91 9.80
N THR A 308 -15.55 -44.39 8.57
CA THR A 308 -14.65 -44.02 7.48
C THR A 308 -14.82 -42.53 7.18
N THR A 309 -14.09 -41.67 7.89
CA THR A 309 -14.13 -40.22 7.69
C THR A 309 -13.21 -39.84 6.53
N VAL A 310 -13.80 -39.39 5.42
CA VAL A 310 -13.06 -38.71 4.34
C VAL A 310 -12.98 -37.23 4.68
N ALA A 311 -11.76 -36.69 4.79
CA ALA A 311 -11.54 -35.27 5.03
C ALA A 311 -12.12 -34.42 3.88
N PRO A 312 -12.92 -33.38 4.15
CA PRO A 312 -13.46 -32.53 3.10
C PRO A 312 -12.33 -31.71 2.46
N LYS A 313 -11.99 -32.04 1.21
CA LYS A 313 -11.11 -31.24 0.37
C LYS A 313 -11.89 -30.02 -0.12
N ILE A 314 -11.80 -28.90 0.59
CA ILE A 314 -12.21 -27.61 0.02
C ILE A 314 -11.18 -27.27 -1.05
N SER A 315 -11.50 -27.63 -2.30
CA SER A 315 -10.66 -27.37 -3.45
C SER A 315 -10.88 -25.93 -3.90
N LEU A 316 -9.79 -25.20 -4.17
CA LEU A 316 -9.75 -23.82 -4.68
C LEU A 316 -10.21 -23.73 -6.15
N ASN A 317 -11.30 -24.39 -6.52
CA ASN A 317 -11.81 -24.40 -7.89
C ASN A 317 -12.92 -23.37 -8.09
N GLU A 318 -13.06 -22.91 -9.33
CA GLU A 318 -14.20 -22.14 -9.86
C GLU A 318 -15.52 -22.95 -9.90
N ALA A 319 -15.65 -23.97 -9.05
CA ALA A 319 -16.82 -24.82 -8.99
C ALA A 319 -18.06 -23.98 -8.62
N PRO A 320 -19.23 -24.29 -9.21
CA PRO A 320 -20.48 -23.61 -8.87
C PRO A 320 -20.79 -23.78 -7.39
N LYS A 321 -21.40 -22.76 -6.79
CA LYS A 321 -21.67 -22.68 -5.36
C LYS A 321 -23.16 -22.74 -5.14
N TRP A 322 -23.64 -23.75 -4.42
CA TRP A 322 -25.05 -24.03 -4.24
C TRP A 322 -25.44 -23.85 -2.79
N ALA A 323 -26.57 -23.20 -2.53
CA ALA A 323 -27.20 -23.14 -1.22
C ALA A 323 -28.47 -23.99 -1.23
N VAL A 324 -28.62 -24.86 -0.22
CA VAL A 324 -29.81 -25.68 -0.02
C VAL A 324 -30.26 -25.60 1.42
N MET A 325 -31.57 -25.47 1.63
CA MET A 325 -32.17 -25.61 2.96
C MET A 325 -32.58 -27.07 3.19
N LEU A 326 -32.22 -27.64 4.34
CA LEU A 326 -32.70 -28.98 4.72
C LEU A 326 -34.00 -28.91 5.52
N GLU A 327 -34.83 -29.94 5.34
CA GLU A 327 -36.10 -30.20 6.01
C GLU A 327 -37.25 -29.23 5.69
N THR A 328 -37.06 -27.93 5.87
CA THR A 328 -38.16 -26.96 5.74
C THR A 328 -37.64 -25.58 5.33
N GLU A 329 -38.35 -24.96 4.38
CA GLU A 329 -38.03 -23.67 3.79
C GLU A 329 -37.87 -22.57 4.84
N TRP A 330 -36.74 -21.87 4.85
CA TRP A 330 -36.52 -20.76 5.79
C TRP A 330 -37.34 -19.53 5.40
N PRO A 331 -38.02 -18.84 6.34
CA PRO A 331 -38.87 -17.68 6.03
C PRO A 331 -38.16 -16.55 5.28
N GLU A 332 -36.86 -16.40 5.48
CA GLU A 332 -36.02 -15.46 4.73
C GLU A 332 -35.40 -16.17 3.51
N ALA A 333 -35.96 -15.96 2.32
CA ALA A 333 -35.51 -16.58 1.05
C ALA A 333 -34.06 -16.23 0.63
N HIS A 334 -33.35 -15.44 1.42
CA HIS A 334 -32.00 -14.93 1.13
C HIS A 334 -31.00 -15.20 2.26
N TRP A 335 -31.29 -16.18 3.13
CA TRP A 335 -30.41 -16.54 4.26
C TRP A 335 -28.97 -16.86 3.86
N PHE A 336 -28.75 -17.30 2.62
CA PHE A 336 -27.44 -17.63 2.06
C PHE A 336 -26.70 -16.42 1.44
N LYS A 337 -27.36 -15.27 1.24
CA LYS A 337 -26.72 -14.09 0.63
C LYS A 337 -25.64 -13.55 1.57
N HIS A 338 -24.45 -13.28 1.01
CA HIS A 338 -23.25 -12.79 1.73
C HIS A 338 -22.59 -13.79 2.69
N VAL A 339 -23.07 -15.03 2.78
CA VAL A 339 -22.39 -16.07 3.57
C VAL A 339 -21.03 -16.35 2.96
N LEU A 340 -19.96 -16.22 3.75
CA LEU A 340 -18.56 -16.38 3.33
C LEU A 340 -18.12 -15.42 2.19
N GLY A 341 -18.86 -14.34 1.93
CA GLY A 341 -18.54 -13.37 0.88
C GLY A 341 -18.61 -13.94 -0.54
N GLN A 342 -19.43 -14.98 -0.76
CA GLN A 342 -19.57 -15.67 -2.03
C GLN A 342 -20.98 -15.51 -2.61
N GLU A 343 -21.11 -15.59 -3.93
CA GLU A 343 -22.40 -15.70 -4.60
C GLU A 343 -22.84 -17.17 -4.61
N TRP A 344 -23.92 -17.46 -3.87
CA TRP A 344 -24.52 -18.79 -3.81
C TRP A 344 -25.76 -18.85 -4.70
N LEU A 345 -25.84 -19.89 -5.53
CA LEU A 345 -27.02 -20.22 -6.32
C LEU A 345 -28.03 -20.96 -5.43
N ASP A 346 -29.25 -20.47 -5.39
CA ASP A 346 -30.33 -21.10 -4.64
C ASP A 346 -30.79 -22.40 -5.31
N LYS A 347 -30.69 -23.52 -4.60
CA LYS A 347 -31.21 -24.83 -5.00
C LYS A 347 -32.50 -25.19 -4.27
N GLY A 348 -33.07 -24.26 -3.50
CA GLY A 348 -34.33 -24.41 -2.79
C GLY A 348 -34.22 -25.24 -1.52
N THR A 349 -35.30 -25.93 -1.19
CA THR A 349 -35.42 -26.75 0.04
C THR A 349 -35.47 -28.23 -0.31
N ALA A 350 -34.59 -29.02 0.32
CA ALA A 350 -34.64 -30.48 0.30
C ALA A 350 -35.44 -30.96 1.53
N ASP A 351 -36.76 -31.05 1.36
CA ASP A 351 -37.74 -31.36 2.41
C ASP A 351 -38.06 -32.85 2.56
N SER A 352 -37.61 -33.68 1.62
CA SER A 352 -37.93 -35.10 1.54
C SER A 352 -36.69 -35.94 1.23
N ARG A 353 -36.76 -37.24 1.54
CA ARG A 353 -35.66 -38.18 1.22
C ARG A 353 -35.38 -38.25 -0.29
N ASP A 354 -36.43 -38.14 -1.10
CA ASP A 354 -36.33 -38.14 -2.56
C ASP A 354 -35.66 -36.86 -3.06
N ALA A 355 -35.98 -35.69 -2.48
CA ALA A 355 -35.30 -34.43 -2.80
C ALA A 355 -33.81 -34.46 -2.42
N VAL A 356 -33.45 -35.03 -1.26
CA VAL A 356 -32.05 -35.23 -0.87
C VAL A 356 -31.33 -36.19 -1.81
N ALA A 357 -31.99 -37.27 -2.24
CA ALA A 357 -31.41 -38.22 -3.20
C ALA A 357 -31.20 -37.59 -4.59
N ALA A 358 -32.17 -36.79 -5.07
CA ALA A 358 -32.05 -36.05 -6.31
C ALA A 358 -30.87 -35.06 -6.27
N LEU A 359 -30.72 -34.32 -5.16
CA LEU A 359 -29.61 -33.39 -4.97
C LEU A 359 -28.25 -34.10 -4.94
N LYS A 360 -28.16 -35.28 -4.29
CA LYS A 360 -26.93 -36.09 -4.32
C LYS A 360 -26.56 -36.54 -5.73
N ASN A 361 -27.54 -36.99 -6.51
CA ASN A 361 -27.31 -37.39 -7.91
C ASN A 361 -26.84 -36.20 -8.76
N GLU A 362 -27.39 -35.01 -8.51
CA GLU A 362 -26.97 -33.79 -9.21
C GLU A 362 -25.53 -33.37 -8.84
N LEU A 363 -25.17 -33.44 -7.55
CA LEU A 363 -23.81 -33.18 -7.06
C LEU A 363 -22.77 -34.18 -7.60
N GLN A 364 -23.18 -35.42 -7.90
CA GLN A 364 -22.32 -36.40 -8.55
C GLN A 364 -22.06 -36.07 -10.03
N GLN A 365 -23.04 -35.47 -10.72
CA GLN A 365 -22.90 -35.07 -12.12
C GLN A 365 -22.15 -33.75 -12.28
N GLN A 366 -22.32 -32.82 -11.34
CA GLN A 366 -21.68 -31.51 -11.34
C GLN A 366 -21.01 -31.24 -9.99
N PRO A 367 -19.66 -31.26 -9.91
CA PRO A 367 -18.96 -30.98 -8.65
C PRO A 367 -19.19 -29.53 -8.25
N ALA A 368 -19.88 -29.32 -7.12
CA ALA A 368 -20.23 -28.00 -6.59
C ALA A 368 -19.77 -27.87 -5.13
N GLN A 369 -19.58 -26.63 -4.68
CA GLN A 369 -19.45 -26.31 -3.25
C GLN A 369 -20.86 -26.11 -2.67
N LEU A 370 -21.15 -26.73 -1.52
CA LEU A 370 -22.50 -26.76 -0.96
C LEU A 370 -22.59 -26.01 0.38
N LEU A 371 -23.53 -25.08 0.48
CA LEU A 371 -23.95 -24.46 1.73
C LEU A 371 -25.27 -25.09 2.17
N ILE A 372 -25.27 -25.75 3.33
CA ILE A 372 -26.43 -26.46 3.86
C ILE A 372 -27.02 -25.66 5.02
N GLY A 373 -28.22 -25.12 4.83
CA GLY A 373 -28.99 -24.43 5.87
C GLY A 373 -29.74 -25.43 6.74
N VAL A 374 -29.55 -25.36 8.06
CA VAL A 374 -30.20 -26.26 9.03
C VAL A 374 -30.78 -25.43 10.18
N ARG A 375 -32.01 -25.73 10.58
CA ARG A 375 -32.68 -25.01 11.67
C ARG A 375 -32.27 -25.54 13.04
N ALA A 376 -31.52 -24.77 13.80
CA ALA A 376 -31.03 -25.12 15.14
C ALA A 376 -32.08 -24.92 16.27
N HIS A 377 -33.35 -25.25 15.99
CA HIS A 377 -34.46 -25.12 16.95
C HIS A 377 -34.71 -26.40 17.78
N ASN A 378 -34.13 -27.52 17.34
CA ASN A 378 -34.19 -28.83 17.99
C ASN A 378 -32.78 -29.44 18.08
N VAL A 379 -32.64 -30.47 18.91
CA VAL A 379 -31.44 -31.31 19.01
C VAL A 379 -31.15 -31.99 17.67
N PRO A 380 -29.87 -32.11 17.25
CA PRO A 380 -29.51 -32.85 16.04
C PRO A 380 -29.98 -34.31 16.13
N ASP A 381 -30.92 -34.68 15.27
CA ASP A 381 -31.38 -36.06 15.18
C ASP A 381 -30.43 -36.89 14.30
N ARG A 382 -30.50 -38.22 14.43
CA ARG A 382 -29.66 -39.11 13.63
C ARG A 382 -30.05 -39.10 12.14
N GLY A 383 -31.28 -38.69 11.81
CA GLY A 383 -31.79 -38.63 10.45
C GLY A 383 -31.15 -37.50 9.64
N VAL A 384 -31.23 -36.27 10.15
CA VAL A 384 -30.67 -35.07 9.53
C VAL A 384 -29.15 -35.17 9.48
N LEU A 385 -28.49 -35.64 10.54
CA LEU A 385 -27.03 -35.83 10.51
C LEU A 385 -26.59 -36.80 9.40
N ARG A 386 -27.33 -37.89 9.15
CA ARG A 386 -27.03 -38.79 8.03
C ARG A 386 -27.23 -38.14 6.66
N GLN A 387 -28.24 -37.27 6.54
CA GLN A 387 -28.48 -36.52 5.31
C GLN A 387 -27.36 -35.50 5.06
N ILE A 388 -26.96 -34.74 6.08
CA ILE A 388 -25.86 -33.77 6.01
C ILE A 388 -24.56 -34.46 5.60
N VAL A 389 -24.18 -35.56 6.27
CA VAL A 389 -22.96 -36.31 5.95
C VAL A 389 -23.00 -36.79 4.50
N GLY A 390 -24.10 -37.41 4.08
CA GLY A 390 -24.19 -37.93 2.72
C GLY A 390 -24.25 -36.84 1.65
N LEU A 391 -24.69 -35.62 1.96
CA LEU A 391 -24.61 -34.47 1.05
C LEU A 391 -23.20 -33.89 1.00
N ALA A 392 -22.53 -33.81 2.16
CA ALA A 392 -21.13 -33.38 2.25
C ALA A 392 -20.19 -34.34 1.51
N GLU A 393 -20.46 -35.65 1.54
CA GLU A 393 -19.74 -36.66 0.76
C GLU A 393 -19.96 -36.51 -0.75
N ALA A 394 -21.17 -36.15 -1.18
CA ALA A 394 -21.49 -35.94 -2.59
C ALA A 394 -20.90 -34.61 -3.13
N ALA A 395 -20.74 -33.60 -2.27
CA ALA A 395 -20.24 -32.28 -2.63
C ALA A 395 -18.70 -32.27 -2.75
N GLN A 396 -18.19 -32.65 -3.92
CA GLN A 396 -16.75 -32.69 -4.21
C GLN A 396 -16.04 -31.32 -4.08
N GLY A 397 -16.78 -30.20 -4.15
CA GLY A 397 -16.26 -28.84 -3.90
C GLY A 397 -16.18 -28.44 -2.42
N GLY A 398 -16.58 -29.34 -1.51
CA GLY A 398 -16.69 -29.10 -0.07
C GLY A 398 -18.08 -28.64 0.35
N ALA A 399 -18.44 -28.90 1.60
CA ALA A 399 -19.72 -28.52 2.19
C ALA A 399 -19.53 -27.72 3.48
N VAL A 400 -20.37 -26.72 3.71
CA VAL A 400 -20.41 -25.91 4.95
C VAL A 400 -21.83 -25.87 5.48
N ILE A 401 -22.00 -26.05 6.78
CA ILE A 401 -23.31 -26.07 7.44
C ILE A 401 -23.59 -24.70 8.07
N GLN A 402 -24.66 -24.03 7.66
CA GLN A 402 -25.14 -22.81 8.29
C GLN A 402 -26.28 -23.14 9.25
N LEU A 403 -26.02 -22.99 10.55
CA LEU A 403 -27.06 -23.09 11.56
C LEU A 403 -27.92 -21.81 11.53
N LEU A 404 -29.23 -21.98 11.43
CA LEU A 404 -30.24 -20.92 11.41
C LEU A 404 -31.11 -21.02 12.65
N ALA A 405 -31.37 -19.89 13.30
CA ALA A 405 -32.22 -19.80 14.48
C ALA A 405 -33.15 -18.60 14.34
N ALA A 406 -34.43 -18.77 14.70
CA ALA A 406 -35.41 -17.70 14.64
C ALA A 406 -35.22 -16.74 15.81
N SER A 407 -35.68 -15.50 15.65
CA SER A 407 -35.45 -14.38 16.58
C SER A 407 -36.10 -14.57 17.96
N ASP A 408 -37.01 -15.53 18.08
CA ASP A 408 -37.98 -15.72 19.15
C ASP A 408 -37.72 -16.96 20.04
N VAL A 409 -36.63 -17.69 19.80
CA VAL A 409 -36.30 -18.91 20.56
C VAL A 409 -35.42 -18.58 21.77
N SER A 410 -35.98 -18.77 22.97
CA SER A 410 -35.43 -18.44 24.30
C SER A 410 -34.32 -19.37 24.80
N ASP A 411 -33.75 -19.04 25.98
CA ASP A 411 -32.85 -19.70 26.97
C ASP A 411 -32.21 -21.08 26.70
N ARG A 412 -32.77 -21.94 25.84
CA ARG A 412 -32.24 -23.27 25.46
C ARG A 412 -31.53 -23.30 24.10
N LEU A 413 -31.53 -22.19 23.35
CA LEU A 413 -30.85 -22.12 22.05
C LEU A 413 -29.34 -22.42 22.16
N ASP A 414 -28.70 -21.93 23.21
CA ASP A 414 -27.27 -22.19 23.46
C ASP A 414 -26.98 -23.68 23.71
N ASP A 415 -27.88 -24.40 24.38
CA ASP A 415 -27.77 -25.85 24.61
C ASP A 415 -27.91 -26.63 23.30
N TYR A 416 -28.88 -26.25 22.45
CA TYR A 416 -29.06 -26.87 21.14
C TYR A 416 -27.89 -26.59 20.21
N LEU A 417 -27.40 -25.35 20.17
CA LEU A 417 -26.24 -24.98 19.37
C LEU A 417 -24.99 -25.76 19.82
N SER A 418 -24.77 -25.88 21.14
CA SER A 418 -23.65 -26.67 21.68
C SER A 418 -23.74 -28.14 21.25
N GLN A 419 -24.94 -28.73 21.25
CA GLN A 419 -25.16 -30.10 20.78
C GLN A 419 -24.95 -30.23 19.26
N TRP A 420 -25.38 -29.24 18.47
CA TRP A 420 -25.10 -29.18 17.03
C TRP A 420 -23.60 -29.03 16.74
N HIS A 421 -22.88 -28.19 17.46
CA HIS A 421 -21.42 -28.03 17.32
C HIS A 421 -20.72 -29.34 17.59
N ASN A 422 -21.04 -30.02 18.70
CA ASN A 422 -20.45 -31.32 19.04
C ASN A 422 -20.72 -32.35 17.95
N ALA A 423 -21.97 -32.49 17.50
CA ALA A 423 -22.33 -33.46 16.47
C ALA A 423 -21.66 -33.20 15.10
N LEU A 424 -21.50 -31.93 14.71
CA LEU A 424 -20.83 -31.55 13.46
C LEU A 424 -19.31 -31.69 13.57
N ASN A 425 -18.71 -31.34 14.71
CA ASN A 425 -17.29 -31.49 14.99
C ASN A 425 -16.86 -32.96 15.02
N GLU A 426 -17.64 -33.84 15.67
CA GLU A 426 -17.43 -35.29 15.65
C GLU A 426 -17.35 -35.87 14.22
N ARG A 427 -18.01 -35.20 13.27
CA ARG A 427 -18.10 -35.62 11.86
C ARG A 427 -17.17 -34.83 10.94
N ASN A 428 -16.30 -33.98 11.50
CA ASN A 428 -15.38 -33.11 10.76
C ASN A 428 -16.07 -32.22 9.71
N LEU A 429 -17.28 -31.76 10.01
CA LEU A 429 -18.07 -30.90 9.12
C LEU A 429 -17.91 -29.43 9.53
N PRO A 430 -17.49 -28.52 8.62
CA PRO A 430 -17.34 -27.11 8.95
C PRO A 430 -18.72 -26.44 9.09
N TRP A 431 -18.87 -25.63 10.13
CA TRP A 431 -20.16 -25.02 10.47
C TRP A 431 -20.05 -23.52 10.77
N LEU A 432 -21.19 -22.83 10.63
CA LEU A 432 -21.37 -21.41 10.87
C LEU A 432 -22.54 -21.22 11.84
N ASN A 433 -22.33 -20.38 12.84
CA ASN A 433 -23.37 -20.02 13.80
C ASN A 433 -24.45 -19.13 13.18
N PRO A 434 -25.65 -19.07 13.80
CA PRO A 434 -26.67 -18.11 13.40
C PRO A 434 -26.10 -16.68 13.39
N PRO A 435 -26.51 -15.82 12.43
CA PRO A 435 -25.94 -14.49 12.24
C PRO A 435 -25.99 -13.58 13.50
N ARG A 436 -26.90 -13.84 14.44
CA ARG A 436 -27.07 -13.05 15.68
C ARG A 436 -26.40 -13.63 16.92
N VAL A 437 -26.33 -14.96 17.10
CA VAL A 437 -25.72 -15.60 18.29
C VAL A 437 -24.19 -15.44 18.33
N SER A 438 -23.58 -15.34 17.15
CA SER A 438 -22.18 -14.97 16.98
C SER A 438 -21.85 -13.55 17.49
N GLN A 439 -22.86 -12.70 17.74
CA GLN A 439 -22.69 -11.35 18.30
C GLN A 439 -22.81 -11.30 19.83
N GLN A 440 -23.69 -12.12 20.44
CA GLN A 440 -23.94 -12.12 21.90
C GLN A 440 -22.87 -12.89 22.70
N SER A 441 -22.33 -13.98 22.18
CA SER A 441 -21.27 -14.77 22.84
C SER A 441 -19.96 -14.00 23.06
N ARG A 442 -19.72 -12.92 22.31
CA ARG A 442 -18.57 -12.01 22.51
C ARG A 442 -18.75 -10.99 23.64
N GLN A 443 -19.96 -10.85 24.18
CA GLN A 443 -20.24 -9.92 25.28
C GLN A 443 -20.05 -10.54 26.67
N LYS A 444 -19.80 -11.85 26.78
CA LYS A 444 -19.52 -12.50 28.07
C LYS A 444 -18.04 -12.25 28.44
N PRO A 445 -17.73 -11.51 29.53
CA PRO A 445 -16.36 -11.35 29.98
C PRO A 445 -15.79 -12.70 30.43
N MET A 446 -14.51 -12.96 30.12
CA MET A 446 -13.80 -14.12 30.68
C MET A 446 -13.83 -14.04 32.21
N PRO A 447 -14.11 -15.15 32.92
CA PRO A 447 -13.91 -15.19 34.36
C PRO A 447 -12.41 -14.99 34.66
N VAL A 448 -12.16 -14.12 35.65
CA VAL A 448 -10.85 -13.62 36.09
C VAL A 448 -9.95 -14.74 36.59
#